data_AF-A0A6A4ZMY4-F1
#
_entry.id   AF-A0A6A4ZMY4-F1
#
_cell.length_a   1.000
_cell.length_b   1.000
_cell.length_c   1.000
_cell.angle_alpha   90.00
_cell.angle_beta   90.00
_cell.angle_gamma   90.00
#
_symmetry.space_group_name_H-M   'P 1'
#
loop_
_entity.id
_entity.type
_entity.pdbx_description
1 polymer ?
#
loop_
_entity_poly.entity_id
_entity_poly.type
_entity_poly.pdbx_seq_one_letter_code
_entity_poly.pdbx_strand_id
1 'polypeptide(L)'
;MPLFAYALPVTAIAAFELAIASLVLEPSTTLLGVGPTALFGFLGDDRRFGVAFGAAAVSGMLGHTCANLAVKYVSPLLISVAVLWEPLLGGCIGYLVGVQAPPDVTAVVAAPLLLGGAFLVTLGARQTGPDHVVLTKQCDTDDEAEGERRGIL
;
A
#
# COMPACT_ATOMS: atom_id res chain seq x y z
N MET A 1 -9.69 20.98 2.81
CA MET A 1 -10.43 20.13 3.76
C MET A 1 -9.42 19.37 4.63
N PRO A 2 -9.70 19.11 5.91
CA PRO A 2 -8.81 18.30 6.74
C PRO A 2 -8.66 16.89 6.15
N LEU A 3 -7.43 16.36 6.13
CA LEU A 3 -7.11 15.06 5.52
C LEU A 3 -7.94 13.90 6.08
N PHE A 4 -8.27 13.93 7.37
CA PHE A 4 -9.11 12.91 8.00
C PHE A 4 -10.56 12.90 7.48
N ALA A 5 -11.10 14.06 7.05
CA ALA A 5 -12.44 14.14 6.50
C ALA A 5 -12.52 13.48 5.11
N TYR A 6 -11.39 13.38 4.41
CA TYR A 6 -11.28 12.60 3.18
C TYR A 6 -11.04 11.10 3.45
N ALA A 7 -10.25 10.76 4.48
CA ALA A 7 -9.98 9.36 4.83
C ALA A 7 -11.21 8.61 5.39
N LEU A 8 -12.14 9.31 6.03
CA LEU A 8 -13.36 8.73 6.59
C LEU A 8 -14.22 8.00 5.54
N PRO A 9 -14.69 8.65 4.45
CA PRO A 9 -15.52 7.96 3.45
C PRO A 9 -14.79 6.78 2.79
N VAL A 10 -13.48 6.89 2.56
CA VAL A 10 -12.68 5.78 2.00
C VAL A 10 -12.66 4.59 2.95
N THR A 11 -12.44 4.84 4.25
CA THR A 11 -12.44 3.79 5.27
C THR A 11 -13.83 3.16 5.43
N ALA A 12 -14.90 3.96 5.29
CA ALA A 12 -16.28 3.46 5.34
C ALA A 12 -16.62 2.56 4.14
N ILE A 13 -16.19 2.93 2.93
CA ILE A 13 -16.36 2.10 1.73
C ILE A 13 -15.57 0.80 1.88
N ALA A 14 -14.32 0.85 2.34
CA ALA A 14 -13.52 -0.35 2.58
C ALA A 14 -14.17 -1.30 3.60
N ALA A 15 -14.74 -0.76 4.70
CA ALA A 15 -15.48 -1.55 5.67
C ALA A 15 -16.74 -2.20 5.06
N PHE A 16 -17.44 -1.49 4.18
CA PHE A 16 -18.60 -2.03 3.47
C PHE A 16 -18.21 -3.14 2.48
N GLU A 17 -17.15 -2.94 1.71
CA GLU A 17 -16.61 -3.96 0.80
C GLU A 17 -16.15 -5.21 1.57
N LEU A 18 -15.49 -5.03 2.72
CA LEU A 18 -15.08 -6.14 3.57
C LEU A 18 -16.28 -6.91 4.13
N ALA A 19 -17.37 -6.20 4.50
CA ALA A 19 -18.61 -6.84 4.93
C ALA A 19 -19.23 -7.70 3.81
N ILE A 20 -19.25 -7.20 2.58
CA ILE A 20 -19.71 -7.98 1.41
C ILE A 20 -18.78 -9.17 1.17
N ALA A 21 -17.46 -8.94 1.18
CA ALA A 21 -16.48 -9.99 0.95
C ALA A 21 -16.60 -11.11 1.98
N SER A 22 -16.79 -10.79 3.27
CA SER A 22 -17.02 -11.80 4.31
C SER A 22 -18.31 -12.59 4.06
N LEU A 23 -19.42 -11.95 3.67
CA LEU A 23 -20.66 -12.67 3.33
C LEU A 23 -20.51 -13.61 2.11
N VAL A 24 -19.64 -13.27 1.16
CA VAL A 24 -19.45 -14.05 -0.07
C VAL A 24 -18.41 -15.15 0.10
N LEU A 25 -17.31 -14.86 0.81
CA LEU A 25 -16.13 -15.74 0.90
C LEU A 25 -16.13 -16.62 2.15
N GLU A 26 -16.85 -16.24 3.22
CA GLU A 26 -16.95 -17.04 4.45
C GLU A 26 -18.36 -17.63 4.61
N PRO A 27 -18.55 -18.94 4.33
CA PRO A 27 -19.87 -19.58 4.37
C PRO A 27 -20.54 -19.57 5.76
N SER A 28 -19.76 -19.37 6.82
CA SER A 28 -20.22 -19.33 8.21
C SER A 28 -20.65 -17.93 8.68
N THR A 29 -20.47 -16.91 7.84
CA THR A 29 -20.78 -15.53 8.20
C THR A 29 -22.28 -15.28 8.20
N THR A 30 -22.81 -14.76 9.31
CA THR A 30 -24.24 -14.43 9.44
C THR A 30 -24.49 -12.94 9.34
N LEU A 31 -25.55 -12.54 8.65
CA LEU A 31 -25.95 -11.13 8.53
C LEU A 31 -26.40 -10.54 9.88
N LEU A 32 -27.16 -11.34 10.64
CA LEU A 32 -27.78 -10.93 11.90
C LEU A 32 -27.10 -11.60 13.10
N GLY A 33 -27.16 -10.91 14.24
CA GLY A 33 -26.62 -11.37 15.51
C GLY A 33 -25.34 -10.64 15.94
N VAL A 34 -24.89 -10.94 17.15
CA VAL A 34 -23.65 -10.43 17.75
C VAL A 34 -22.67 -11.56 18.10
N GLY A 35 -22.88 -12.73 17.51
CA GLY A 35 -21.99 -13.88 17.65
C GLY A 35 -20.63 -13.66 16.96
N PRO A 36 -19.63 -14.51 17.20
CA PRO A 36 -18.27 -14.35 16.65
C PRO A 36 -18.21 -14.30 15.12
N THR A 37 -19.17 -14.92 14.43
CA THR A 37 -19.24 -15.00 12.97
C THR A 37 -20.28 -14.06 12.36
N ALA A 38 -20.90 -13.20 13.16
CA ALA A 38 -21.88 -12.23 12.65
C ALA A 38 -21.19 -10.97 12.14
N LEU A 39 -21.75 -10.31 11.12
CA LEU A 39 -21.24 -9.02 10.63
C LEU A 39 -21.08 -7.96 11.72
N PHE A 40 -22.05 -7.92 12.64
CA PHE A 40 -22.03 -7.02 13.81
C PHE A 40 -21.49 -7.73 15.07
N GLY A 41 -20.77 -8.84 14.90
CA GLY A 41 -20.19 -9.64 15.98
C GLY A 41 -19.18 -8.89 16.85
N PHE A 42 -18.61 -7.81 16.33
CA PHE A 42 -17.74 -6.91 17.10
C PHE A 42 -18.50 -6.12 18.17
N LEU A 43 -19.83 -5.97 18.09
CA LEU A 43 -20.65 -5.34 19.13
C LEU A 43 -20.98 -6.29 20.29
N GLY A 44 -20.74 -7.60 20.15
CA GLY A 44 -21.12 -8.60 21.15
C GLY A 44 -20.12 -8.77 22.30
N ASP A 45 -18.94 -8.17 22.21
CA ASP A 45 -17.86 -8.32 23.19
C ASP A 45 -16.95 -7.08 23.17
N ASP A 46 -16.62 -6.54 24.35
CA ASP A 46 -15.84 -5.30 24.50
C ASP A 46 -14.43 -5.42 23.88
N ARG A 47 -13.81 -6.60 23.97
CA ARG A 47 -12.51 -6.84 23.37
C ARG A 47 -12.60 -6.87 21.84
N ARG A 48 -13.62 -7.51 21.27
CA ARG A 48 -13.86 -7.48 19.81
C ARG A 48 -14.16 -6.07 19.33
N PHE A 49 -14.97 -5.32 20.07
CA PHE A 49 -15.25 -3.92 19.77
C PHE A 49 -13.96 -3.09 19.76
N GLY A 50 -13.13 -3.23 20.80
CA GLY A 50 -11.85 -2.52 20.90
C GLY A 50 -10.89 -2.84 19.75
N VAL A 51 -10.80 -4.11 19.33
CA VAL A 51 -9.95 -4.52 18.20
C VAL A 51 -10.51 -3.99 16.87
N ALA A 52 -11.82 -4.11 16.63
CA ALA A 52 -12.44 -3.62 15.39
C ALA A 52 -12.35 -2.09 15.28
N PHE A 53 -12.63 -1.38 16.36
CA PHE A 53 -12.52 0.08 16.42
C PHE A 53 -11.06 0.53 16.29
N GLY A 54 -10.13 -0.15 16.97
CA GLY A 54 -8.69 0.09 16.87
C GLY A 54 -8.18 -0.11 15.44
N ALA A 55 -8.62 -1.16 14.75
CA ALA A 55 -8.28 -1.40 13.35
C ALA A 55 -8.83 -0.29 12.43
N ALA A 56 -10.09 0.12 12.62
CA ALA A 56 -10.70 1.21 11.84
C ALA A 56 -9.98 2.56 12.06
N ALA A 57 -9.61 2.88 13.30
CA ALA A 57 -8.94 4.14 13.63
C ALA A 57 -7.47 4.15 13.22
N VAL A 58 -6.71 3.09 13.55
CA VAL A 58 -5.26 3.05 13.34
C VAL A 58 -4.93 2.60 11.92
N SER A 59 -5.37 1.40 11.52
CA SER A 59 -5.06 0.88 10.18
C SER A 59 -5.83 1.62 9.10
N GLY A 60 -7.11 1.89 9.34
CA GLY A 60 -7.97 2.63 8.40
C GLY A 60 -7.60 4.11 8.35
N MET A 61 -8.08 4.88 9.34
CA MET A 61 -7.98 6.34 9.28
C MET A 61 -6.54 6.86 9.32
N LEU A 62 -5.74 6.47 10.33
CA LEU A 62 -4.38 6.95 10.47
C LEU A 62 -3.49 6.42 9.33
N GLY A 63 -3.56 5.13 9.01
CA GLY A 63 -2.80 4.51 7.93
C GLY A 63 -3.02 5.20 6.58
N HIS A 64 -4.28 5.35 6.15
CA HIS A 64 -4.59 6.05 4.90
C HIS A 64 -4.24 7.54 4.95
N THR A 65 -4.41 8.20 6.09
CA THR A 65 -4.01 9.61 6.22
C THR A 65 -2.50 9.78 6.08
N CYS A 66 -1.70 8.91 6.69
CA CYS A 66 -0.25 8.90 6.57
C CYS A 66 0.20 8.59 5.14
N ALA A 67 -0.40 7.59 4.48
CA ALA A 67 -0.11 7.28 3.08
C ALA A 67 -0.43 8.47 2.15
N ASN A 68 -1.60 9.08 2.31
CA ASN A 68 -2.01 10.25 1.52
C ASN A 68 -1.11 11.47 1.78
N LEU A 69 -0.58 11.62 2.99
CA LEU A 69 0.40 12.65 3.30
C LEU A 69 1.73 12.34 2.61
N ALA A 70 2.19 11.10 2.63
CA ALA A 70 3.45 10.68 2.00
C ALA A 70 3.46 10.95 0.48
N VAL A 71 2.34 10.77 -0.22
CA VAL A 71 2.20 11.08 -1.67
C VAL A 71 2.52 12.54 -1.99
N LYS A 72 2.37 13.46 -1.04
CA LYS A 72 2.75 14.87 -1.26
C LYS A 72 4.26 15.12 -1.25
N TYR A 73 5.04 14.23 -0.63
CA TYR A 73 6.47 14.44 -0.38
C TYR A 73 7.38 13.38 -1.01
N VAL A 74 6.82 12.25 -1.41
CA VAL A 74 7.55 11.07 -1.91
C VAL A 74 6.98 10.65 -3.25
N SER A 75 7.85 10.16 -4.15
CA SER A 75 7.40 9.71 -5.47
C SER A 75 6.44 8.53 -5.35
N PRO A 76 5.41 8.44 -6.23
CA PRO A 76 4.46 7.33 -6.21
C PRO A 76 5.12 5.94 -6.28
N LEU A 77 6.20 5.83 -7.06
CA LEU A 77 6.98 4.58 -7.19
C LEU A 77 7.59 4.14 -5.85
N LEU A 78 8.17 5.07 -5.09
CA LEU A 78 8.73 4.76 -3.77
C LEU A 78 7.64 4.38 -2.77
N ILE A 79 6.46 5.00 -2.87
CA ILE A 79 5.31 4.66 -2.01
C ILE A 79 4.80 3.26 -2.32
N SER A 80 4.67 2.89 -3.59
CA SER A 80 4.30 1.53 -3.98
C SER A 80 5.29 0.50 -3.44
N VAL A 81 6.60 0.75 -3.59
CA VAL A 81 7.65 -0.12 -3.03
C VAL A 81 7.57 -0.20 -1.50
N ALA A 82 7.28 0.90 -0.82
CA ALA A 82 7.11 0.91 0.63
C ALA A 82 5.90 0.07 1.07
N VAL A 83 4.78 0.11 0.36
CA VAL A 83 3.59 -0.69 0.66
C VAL A 83 3.84 -2.19 0.48
N LEU A 84 4.74 -2.60 -0.42
CA LEU A 84 5.14 -4.03 -0.54
C LEU A 84 5.75 -4.60 0.74
N TRP A 85 6.22 -3.77 1.68
CA TRP A 85 6.71 -4.22 2.98
C TRP A 85 5.61 -4.57 3.98
N GLU A 86 4.38 -4.11 3.76
CA GLU A 86 3.25 -4.34 4.66
C GLU A 86 3.03 -5.83 4.99
N PRO A 87 2.93 -6.76 4.01
CA PRO A 87 2.73 -8.18 4.32
C PRO A 87 3.94 -8.79 5.06
N LEU A 88 5.15 -8.30 4.81
CA LEU A 88 6.36 -8.80 5.49
C LEU A 88 6.39 -8.38 6.96
N LEU A 89 6.17 -7.10 7.23
CA LEU A 89 6.12 -6.58 8.60
C LEU A 89 4.92 -7.13 9.36
N GLY A 90 3.74 -7.20 8.71
CA GLY A 90 2.54 -7.79 9.28
C GLY A 90 2.73 -9.25 9.65
N GLY A 91 3.32 -10.06 8.76
CA GLY A 91 3.64 -11.46 9.06
C GLY A 91 4.66 -11.62 10.19
N CYS A 92 5.72 -10.81 10.21
CA CYS A 92 6.71 -10.82 11.30
C CYS A 92 6.08 -10.46 12.64
N ILE A 93 5.30 -9.38 12.72
CA ILE A 93 4.60 -8.96 13.94
C ILE A 93 3.59 -10.04 14.35
N GLY A 94 2.83 -10.58 13.39
CA GLY A 94 1.85 -11.63 13.64
C GLY A 94 2.47 -12.90 14.23
N TYR A 95 3.64 -13.30 13.72
CA TYR A 95 4.41 -14.41 14.27
C TYR A 95 4.95 -14.11 15.67
N LEU A 96 5.55 -12.93 15.88
CA LEU A 96 6.11 -12.53 17.19
C LEU A 96 5.06 -12.41 18.29
N VAL A 97 3.85 -11.95 17.95
CA VAL A 97 2.71 -11.83 18.88
C VAL A 97 1.98 -13.17 19.05
N GLY A 98 2.33 -14.20 18.27
CA GLY A 98 1.74 -15.54 18.35
C GLY A 98 0.31 -15.62 17.78
N VAL A 99 -0.08 -14.67 16.93
CA VAL A 99 -1.39 -14.65 16.25
C VAL A 99 -1.36 -15.34 14.88
N GLN A 100 -0.16 -15.61 14.34
CA GLN A 100 0.04 -16.28 13.06
C GLN A 100 1.09 -17.39 13.19
N ALA A 101 0.91 -18.47 12.42
CA ALA A 101 1.88 -19.56 12.30
C ALA A 101 3.20 -19.06 11.66
N PRO A 102 4.32 -19.81 11.83
CA PRO A 102 5.56 -19.52 11.12
C PRO A 102 5.32 -19.39 9.61
N PRO A 103 6.07 -18.53 8.91
CA PRO A 103 5.92 -18.35 7.47
C PRO A 103 6.12 -19.68 6.74
N ASP A 104 5.18 -20.00 5.85
CA ASP A 104 5.24 -21.18 5.00
C ASP A 104 6.39 -21.09 3.98
N VAL A 105 6.83 -22.23 3.44
CA VAL A 105 7.89 -22.30 2.43
C VAL A 105 7.58 -21.40 1.22
N THR A 106 6.31 -21.31 0.83
CA THR A 106 5.88 -20.40 -0.24
C THR A 106 6.08 -18.93 0.11
N ALA A 107 5.79 -18.53 1.35
CA ALA A 107 6.03 -17.17 1.84
C ALA A 107 7.54 -16.85 1.91
N VAL A 108 8.36 -17.82 2.31
CA VAL A 108 9.82 -17.70 2.36
C VAL A 108 10.43 -17.50 0.96
N VAL A 109 9.83 -18.07 -0.08
CA VAL A 109 10.26 -17.86 -1.48
C VAL A 109 9.67 -16.58 -2.09
N ALA A 110 8.42 -16.27 -1.79
CA ALA A 110 7.75 -15.06 -2.29
C ALA A 110 8.37 -13.77 -1.74
N ALA A 111 8.77 -13.77 -0.47
CA ALA A 111 9.38 -12.61 0.20
C ALA A 111 10.64 -12.06 -0.53
N PRO A 112 11.69 -12.86 -0.81
CA PRO A 112 12.86 -12.38 -1.53
C PRO A 112 12.55 -12.03 -2.99
N LEU A 113 11.58 -12.68 -3.63
CA LEU A 113 11.15 -12.31 -4.97
C LEU A 113 10.50 -10.91 -4.98
N LEU A 114 9.60 -10.63 -4.03
CA LEU A 114 8.96 -9.32 -3.86
C LEU A 114 9.98 -8.24 -3.51
N LEU A 115 10.87 -8.50 -2.54
CA LEU A 115 11.93 -7.56 -2.15
C LEU A 115 12.94 -7.33 -3.27
N GLY A 116 13.30 -8.38 -4.01
CA GLY A 116 14.20 -8.30 -5.15
C GLY A 116 13.61 -7.45 -6.28
N GLY A 117 12.33 -7.67 -6.61
CA GLY A 117 11.61 -6.85 -7.59
C GLY A 117 11.52 -5.39 -7.16
N ALA A 118 11.15 -5.13 -5.91
CA ALA A 118 11.11 -3.79 -5.31
C ALA A 118 12.48 -3.09 -5.36
N PHE A 119 13.56 -3.82 -5.05
CA PHE A 119 14.92 -3.31 -5.09
C PHE A 119 15.34 -2.94 -6.53
N LEU A 120 15.05 -3.80 -7.50
CA LEU A 120 15.38 -3.58 -8.91
C LEU A 120 14.61 -2.38 -9.48
N VAL A 121 13.31 -2.26 -9.17
CA VAL A 121 12.48 -1.09 -9.53
C VAL A 121 13.04 0.20 -8.91
N THR A 122 13.49 0.15 -7.66
CA THR A 122 14.09 1.30 -6.98
C THR A 122 15.42 1.72 -7.62
N LEU A 123 16.25 0.77 -8.05
CA LEU A 123 17.49 1.04 -8.78
C LEU A 123 17.20 1.66 -10.16
N GLY A 124 16.26 1.10 -10.92
CA GLY A 124 15.87 1.64 -12.23
C GLY A 124 15.31 3.06 -12.13
N ALA A 125 14.52 3.34 -11.10
CA ALA A 125 13.96 4.67 -10.85
C ALA A 125 15.03 5.75 -10.59
N ARG A 126 16.20 5.37 -10.04
CA ARG A 126 17.32 6.32 -9.87
C ARG A 126 17.97 6.72 -11.19
N GLN A 127 17.97 5.82 -12.18
CA GLN A 127 18.61 6.06 -13.49
C GLN A 127 17.75 6.94 -14.42
N THR A 128 16.45 7.06 -14.17
CA THR A 128 15.51 7.87 -14.95
C THR A 128 15.11 9.19 -14.26
N GLY A 129 15.89 9.62 -13.26
CA GLY A 129 15.63 10.88 -12.54
C GLY A 129 15.65 12.11 -13.45
N PRO A 130 15.08 13.26 -13.00
CA PRO A 130 14.93 14.46 -13.81
C PRO A 130 16.25 14.92 -14.45
N ASP A 131 17.38 14.72 -13.78
CA ASP A 131 18.71 15.04 -14.30
C ASP A 131 19.04 14.26 -15.58
N HIS A 132 18.68 12.98 -15.67
CA HIS A 132 18.93 12.17 -16.87
C HIS A 132 18.00 12.58 -18.03
N VAL A 133 16.76 12.96 -17.75
CA VAL A 133 15.82 13.47 -18.77
C VAL A 133 16.26 14.85 -19.27
N VAL A 134 16.74 15.72 -18.38
CA VAL A 134 17.27 17.04 -18.73
C VAL A 134 18.57 16.92 -19.52
N LEU A 135 19.49 16.02 -19.16
CA LEU A 135 20.73 15.83 -19.92
C LEU A 135 20.49 15.22 -21.30
N THR A 136 19.56 14.26 -21.43
CA THR A 136 19.20 13.70 -22.75
C THR A 136 18.52 14.76 -23.62
N LYS A 137 17.61 15.56 -23.07
CA LYS A 137 16.99 16.70 -23.78
C LYS A 137 18.03 17.72 -24.23
N GLN A 138 18.99 18.05 -23.37
CA GLN A 138 20.04 19.01 -23.69
C GLN A 138 20.94 18.49 -24.81
N CYS A 139 21.33 17.22 -24.76
CA CYS A 139 22.12 16.56 -25.81
C CYS A 139 21.40 16.55 -27.17
N ASP A 140 20.11 16.21 -27.21
CA ASP A 140 19.30 16.26 -28.44
C ASP A 140 19.21 17.70 -28.99
N THR A 141 19.07 18.70 -28.11
CA THR A 141 18.95 20.10 -28.54
C THR A 141 20.27 20.64 -29.09
N ASP A 142 21.40 20.24 -28.49
CA ASP A 142 22.73 20.62 -28.95
C ASP A 142 23.10 19.94 -30.29
N ASP A 143 22.70 18.67 -30.48
CA ASP A 143 22.89 17.94 -31.76
C ASP A 143 22.03 18.53 -32.90
N GLU A 144 20.78 18.93 -32.64
CA GLU A 144 19.96 19.63 -33.63
C GLU A 144 20.57 21.00 -34.01
N ALA A 145 21.05 21.76 -33.02
CA ALA A 145 21.68 23.05 -33.26
C ALA A 145 23.01 22.93 -34.01
N GLU A 146 23.77 21.85 -33.83
CA GLU A 146 25.00 21.57 -34.59
C GLU A 146 24.70 21.07 -36.01
N GLY A 147 23.66 20.24 -36.18
CA GLY A 147 23.17 19.80 -37.48
C GLY A 147 22.71 20.96 -38.37
N GLU A 148 21.95 21.91 -37.80
CA GLU A 148 21.51 23.11 -38.52
C GLU A 148 22.69 24.01 -38.91
N ARG A 149 23.69 24.14 -38.04
CA ARG A 149 24.90 24.93 -38.32
C ARG A 149 25.77 24.32 -39.42
N ARG A 150 25.74 23.00 -39.62
CA ARG A 150 26.47 22.27 -40.68
C ARG A 150 25.72 22.21 -42.01
N GLY A 151 24.39 22.34 -42.02
CA GLY A 151 23.57 22.34 -43.24
C GLY A 151 23.46 23.68 -43.97
N ILE A 152 24.00 24.77 -43.38
CA ILE A 152 23.95 26.14 -43.91
C ILE A 152 25.29 26.55 -44.59
N LEU A 153 26.23 25.60 -44.77
CA LEU A 153 27.46 25.75 -45.57
C LEU A 153 27.38 24.91 -46.84
#